data_AF-A0AAN9CKQ0-F1
#
_entry.id   AF-A0AAN9CKQ0-F1
#
_cell.length_a   1.000
_cell.length_b   1.000
_cell.length_c   1.000
_cell.angle_alpha   90.00
_cell.angle_beta   90.00
_cell.angle_gamma   90.00
#
_symmetry.space_group_name_H-M   'P 1'
#
loop_
_entity.id
_entity.type
_entity.pdbx_description
1 polymer ?
#
loop_
_entity_poly.entity_id
_entity_poly.type
_entity_poly.pdbx_seq_one_letter_code
_entity_poly.pdbx_strand_id
1 'polypeptide(L)'
;MTFSDGLTLNRTQMHNAGFGPLTDLVFTFANQLLPIEMDDTETGLLSAICLISGDRQDLEEPSKVDELQEPLLEALKIYVRKRRPSKPHMFPKTLMKITDLRSISAKGAERVISLKMEIPGSMPPLIQEMLENSEGQDGQNSERSNTDKNNSSSTKTKPSAPFPEPTDDSGATSSNEEP
;
A
#
# COMPACT_ATOMS: atom_id res chain seq x y z
N MET A 1 -23.31 3.07 -13.58
CA MET A 1 -22.03 2.79 -14.26
C MET A 1 -22.35 2.23 -15.62
N THR A 2 -21.69 2.72 -16.68
CA THR A 2 -21.97 2.30 -18.06
C THR A 2 -20.75 1.56 -18.60
N PHE A 3 -20.97 0.39 -19.19
CA PHE A 3 -19.96 -0.49 -19.75
C PHE A 3 -19.75 -0.21 -21.25
N SER A 4 -18.72 -0.83 -21.84
CA SER A 4 -18.30 -0.61 -23.23
C SER A 4 -19.35 -1.01 -24.27
N ASP A 5 -20.26 -1.92 -23.94
CA ASP A 5 -21.39 -2.35 -24.76
C ASP A 5 -22.63 -1.44 -24.62
N GLY A 6 -22.54 -0.39 -23.79
CA GLY A 6 -23.63 0.52 -23.48
C GLY A 6 -24.53 0.04 -22.34
N LEU A 7 -24.29 -1.14 -21.76
CA LEU A 7 -25.04 -1.62 -20.60
C LEU A 7 -24.83 -0.67 -19.43
N THR A 8 -25.93 -0.18 -18.84
CA THR A 8 -25.88 0.69 -17.68
C THR A 8 -26.46 -0.02 -16.47
N LEU A 9 -25.63 -0.20 -15.45
CA LEU A 9 -26.01 -0.80 -14.17
C LEU A 9 -26.09 0.25 -13.07
N ASN A 10 -27.17 0.20 -12.29
CA ASN A 10 -27.29 0.95 -11.05
C ASN A 10 -26.42 0.33 -9.94
N ARG A 11 -26.37 0.95 -8.75
CA ARG A 11 -25.53 0.49 -7.64
C ARG A 11 -25.84 -0.96 -7.23
N THR A 12 -27.12 -1.31 -7.08
CA THR A 12 -27.53 -2.67 -6.67
C THR A 12 -27.19 -3.71 -7.73
N GLN A 13 -27.37 -3.38 -9.01
CA GLN A 13 -27.01 -4.26 -10.12
C GLN A 13 -25.50 -4.47 -10.19
N MET A 14 -24.70 -3.42 -10.00
CA MET A 14 -23.23 -3.53 -9.92
C MET A 14 -22.79 -4.48 -8.80
N HIS A 15 -23.37 -4.33 -7.61
CA HIS A 15 -23.09 -5.20 -6.46
C HIS A 15 -23.36 -6.67 -6.80
N ASN A 16 -24.53 -6.96 -7.36
CA ASN A 16 -24.95 -8.32 -7.68
C ASN A 16 -24.24 -8.89 -8.92
N ALA A 17 -23.64 -8.06 -9.76
CA ALA A 17 -22.85 -8.47 -10.92
C ALA A 17 -21.42 -8.93 -10.56
N GLY A 18 -21.11 -9.09 -9.27
CA GLY A 18 -19.84 -9.63 -8.79
C GLY A 18 -18.92 -8.61 -8.13
N PHE A 19 -19.19 -7.31 -8.23
CA PHE A 19 -18.39 -6.30 -7.50
C PHE A 19 -18.58 -6.40 -5.98
N GLY A 20 -19.77 -6.81 -5.51
CA GLY A 20 -20.03 -7.00 -4.08
C GLY A 20 -19.64 -5.76 -3.26
N PRO A 21 -18.89 -5.93 -2.15
CA PRO A 21 -18.41 -4.81 -1.32
C PRO A 21 -17.57 -3.75 -2.04
N LEU A 22 -16.94 -4.10 -3.17
CA LEU A 22 -16.14 -3.15 -3.97
C LEU A 22 -17.00 -2.06 -4.61
N THR A 23 -18.30 -2.32 -4.79
CA THR A 23 -19.26 -1.39 -5.40
C THR A 23 -19.21 -0.02 -4.72
N ASP A 24 -19.23 0.01 -3.40
CA ASP A 24 -19.30 1.28 -2.66
C ASP A 24 -18.03 2.10 -2.82
N LEU A 25 -16.88 1.43 -2.90
CA LEU A 25 -15.58 2.06 -3.12
C LEU A 25 -15.50 2.66 -4.53
N VAL A 26 -15.91 1.91 -5.55
CA VAL A 26 -15.88 2.38 -6.95
C VAL A 26 -16.82 3.58 -7.15
N PHE A 27 -18.04 3.53 -6.59
CA PHE A 27 -18.96 4.66 -6.67
C PHE A 27 -18.47 5.87 -5.86
N THR A 28 -17.83 5.65 -4.70
CA THR A 28 -17.22 6.73 -3.92
C THR A 28 -16.10 7.40 -4.71
N PHE A 29 -15.24 6.61 -5.33
CA PHE A 29 -14.18 7.12 -6.20
C PHE A 29 -14.73 7.88 -7.41
N ALA A 30 -15.76 7.36 -8.06
CA ALA A 30 -16.44 8.06 -9.16
C ALA A 30 -16.96 9.45 -8.73
N ASN A 31 -17.58 9.54 -7.55
CA ASN A 31 -18.03 10.83 -7.01
C ASN A 31 -16.86 11.78 -6.68
N GLN A 32 -15.70 11.26 -6.29
CA GLN A 32 -14.50 12.07 -6.07
C GLN A 32 -13.86 12.59 -7.38
N LEU A 33 -14.10 11.92 -8.50
CA LEU A 33 -13.62 12.37 -9.82
C LEU A 33 -14.46 13.53 -10.38
N LEU A 34 -15.76 13.61 -10.05
CA LEU A 34 -16.66 14.65 -10.58
C LEU A 34 -16.11 16.08 -10.40
N PRO A 35 -15.62 16.50 -9.21
CA PRO A 35 -15.10 17.85 -9.02
C PRO A 35 -13.73 18.09 -9.68
N ILE A 36 -13.07 17.05 -10.16
CA ILE A 36 -11.81 17.18 -10.93
C ILE A 36 -12.12 17.57 -12.36
N GLU A 37 -13.29 17.15 -12.88
CA GLU A 37 -13.75 17.40 -14.24
C GLU A 37 -12.66 17.00 -15.24
N MET A 38 -12.15 15.76 -15.14
CA MET A 38 -11.09 15.29 -16.05
C MET A 38 -11.59 15.22 -17.49
N ASP A 39 -10.74 15.59 -18.45
CA ASP A 39 -10.99 15.31 -19.87
C ASP A 39 -10.30 14.02 -20.30
N ASP A 40 -10.49 13.65 -21.57
CA ASP A 40 -9.92 12.42 -22.13
C ASP A 40 -8.38 12.45 -22.12
N THR A 41 -7.77 13.62 -22.31
CA THR A 41 -6.31 13.79 -22.27
C THR A 41 -5.75 13.54 -20.87
N GLU A 42 -6.35 14.13 -19.85
CA GLU A 42 -5.97 13.92 -18.45
C GLU A 42 -6.18 12.48 -18.02
N THR A 43 -7.28 11.88 -18.44
CA THR A 43 -7.59 10.47 -18.17
C THR A 43 -6.56 9.57 -18.83
N GLY A 44 -6.24 9.79 -20.11
CA GLY A 44 -5.23 9.03 -20.84
C GLY A 44 -3.83 9.16 -20.24
N LEU A 45 -3.42 10.37 -19.87
CA LEU A 45 -2.13 10.60 -19.19
C LEU A 45 -2.09 9.91 -17.83
N LEU A 46 -3.15 10.00 -17.03
CA LEU A 46 -3.22 9.33 -15.73
C LEU A 46 -3.16 7.80 -15.88
N SER A 47 -3.88 7.25 -16.86
CA SER A 47 -3.81 5.82 -17.21
C SER A 47 -2.41 5.39 -17.65
N ALA A 48 -1.72 6.20 -18.46
CA ALA A 48 -0.34 5.93 -18.88
C ALA A 48 0.63 5.94 -17.69
N ILE A 49 0.49 6.89 -16.77
CA ILE A 49 1.29 6.94 -15.53
C ILE A 49 1.03 5.71 -14.66
N CYS A 50 -0.22 5.25 -14.52
CA CYS A 50 -0.52 4.01 -13.79
C CYS A 50 0.07 2.75 -14.46
N LEU A 51 0.14 2.73 -15.79
CA LEU A 51 0.71 1.62 -16.54
C LEU A 51 2.22 1.57 -16.39
N ILE A 52 2.89 2.68 -16.70
CA ILE A 52 4.35 2.84 -16.67
C ILE A 52 4.76 3.19 -15.25
N SER A 53 4.91 2.21 -14.36
CA SER A 53 5.23 2.43 -12.94
C SER A 53 6.42 1.57 -12.52
N GLY A 54 7.52 2.20 -12.10
CA GLY A 54 8.76 1.52 -11.72
C GLY A 54 8.70 0.80 -10.36
N ASP A 55 7.59 0.96 -9.62
CA ASP A 55 7.34 0.27 -8.35
C ASP A 55 6.73 -1.13 -8.50
N ARG A 56 6.61 -1.63 -9.74
CA ARG A 56 6.19 -3.01 -10.00
C ARG A 56 7.31 -3.99 -9.62
N GLN A 57 6.94 -5.08 -8.97
CA GLN A 57 7.86 -6.18 -8.68
C GLN A 57 8.32 -6.84 -10.00
N ASP A 58 9.48 -7.49 -9.96
CA ASP A 58 10.04 -8.28 -11.06
C ASP A 58 10.34 -7.51 -12.36
N LEU A 59 10.48 -6.18 -12.29
CA LEU A 59 11.00 -5.39 -13.40
C LEU A 59 12.49 -5.66 -13.60
N GLU A 60 12.88 -5.97 -14.84
CA GLU A 60 14.30 -6.11 -15.23
C GLU A 60 15.03 -4.77 -15.16
N GLU A 61 14.37 -3.68 -15.59
CA GLU A 61 14.97 -2.35 -15.72
C GLU A 61 14.10 -1.25 -15.06
N PRO A 62 13.90 -1.28 -13.73
CA PRO A 62 13.00 -0.33 -13.04
C PRO A 62 13.38 1.13 -13.26
N SER A 63 14.68 1.45 -13.28
CA SER A 63 15.17 2.83 -13.52
C SER A 63 14.76 3.36 -14.89
N LYS A 64 14.77 2.52 -15.94
CA LYS A 64 14.31 2.95 -17.28
C LYS A 64 12.81 3.18 -17.32
N VAL A 65 12.03 2.42 -16.53
CA VAL A 65 10.58 2.61 -16.41
C VAL A 65 10.28 3.95 -15.72
N ASP A 66 11.03 4.31 -14.69
CA ASP A 66 10.91 5.62 -14.02
C ASP A 66 11.26 6.77 -14.98
N GLU A 67 12.39 6.67 -15.70
CA GLU A 67 12.78 7.64 -16.73
C GLU A 67 11.71 7.79 -17.83
N LEU A 68 11.04 6.69 -18.20
CA LEU A 68 9.94 6.70 -19.16
C LEU A 68 8.66 7.35 -18.60
N GLN A 69 8.43 7.28 -17.28
CA GLN A 69 7.27 7.88 -16.62
C GLN A 69 7.43 9.40 -16.44
N GLU A 70 8.64 9.90 -16.20
CA GLU A 70 8.93 11.33 -15.99
C GLU A 70 8.30 12.29 -17.02
N PRO A 71 8.45 12.07 -18.35
CA PRO A 71 7.82 12.95 -19.34
C PRO A 71 6.29 12.92 -19.29
N LEU A 72 5.67 11.81 -18.86
CA LEU A 72 4.22 11.72 -18.70
C LEU A 72 3.73 12.56 -17.51
N LEU A 73 4.46 12.52 -16.39
CA LEU A 73 4.19 13.36 -15.22
C LEU A 73 4.31 14.85 -15.57
N GLU A 74 5.35 15.24 -16.30
CA GLU A 74 5.54 16.63 -16.72
C GLU A 74 4.47 17.06 -17.74
N ALA A 75 4.10 16.18 -18.69
CA ALA A 75 3.02 16.45 -19.63
C ALA A 75 1.68 16.69 -18.91
N LEU A 76 1.31 15.84 -17.95
CA LEU A 76 0.10 16.01 -17.15
C LEU A 76 0.13 17.33 -16.37
N LYS A 77 1.27 17.64 -15.75
CA LYS A 77 1.50 18.87 -15.00
C LYS A 77 1.29 20.12 -15.85
N ILE A 78 1.92 20.17 -17.03
CA ILE A 78 1.80 21.32 -17.95
C ILE A 78 0.37 21.42 -18.47
N TYR A 79 -0.23 20.32 -18.89
CA TYR A 79 -1.57 20.29 -19.47
C TYR A 79 -2.63 20.78 -18.47
N VAL A 80 -2.64 20.22 -17.25
CA VAL A 80 -3.60 20.60 -16.21
C VAL A 80 -3.47 22.08 -15.85
N ARG A 81 -2.24 22.60 -15.72
CA ARG A 81 -2.00 24.02 -15.41
C ARG A 81 -2.42 24.95 -16.54
N LYS A 82 -2.19 24.56 -17.79
CA LYS A 82 -2.63 25.33 -18.96
C LYS A 82 -4.15 25.38 -19.06
N ARG A 83 -4.83 24.26 -18.79
CA ARG A 83 -6.30 24.17 -18.86
C ARG A 83 -7.00 24.84 -17.69
N ARG A 84 -6.38 24.86 -16.50
CA ARG A 84 -6.91 25.49 -15.30
C ARG A 84 -5.89 26.44 -14.63
N PRO A 85 -5.55 27.58 -15.26
CA PRO A 85 -4.51 28.49 -14.73
C PRO A 85 -4.81 29.03 -13.33
N SER A 86 -6.11 29.23 -13.02
CA SER A 86 -6.57 29.71 -11.71
C SER A 86 -6.62 28.62 -10.63
N LYS A 87 -6.41 27.34 -10.97
CA LYS A 87 -6.51 26.20 -10.04
C LYS A 87 -5.24 25.33 -10.11
N PRO A 88 -4.05 25.84 -9.71
CA PRO A 88 -2.79 25.09 -9.81
C PRO A 88 -2.75 23.81 -8.96
N HIS A 89 -3.59 23.73 -7.92
CA HIS A 89 -3.74 22.54 -7.06
C HIS A 89 -4.44 21.36 -7.77
N MET A 90 -4.98 21.56 -8.98
CA MET A 90 -5.64 20.49 -9.73
C MET A 90 -4.67 19.43 -10.21
N PHE A 91 -3.41 19.79 -10.51
CA PHE A 91 -2.39 18.80 -10.87
C PHE A 91 -2.15 17.78 -9.74
N PRO A 92 -1.73 18.20 -8.53
CA PRO A 92 -1.51 17.24 -7.45
C PRO A 92 -2.81 16.54 -7.04
N LYS A 93 -3.95 17.21 -7.09
CA LYS A 93 -5.27 16.59 -6.80
C LYS A 93 -5.62 15.46 -7.79
N THR A 94 -5.32 15.64 -9.07
CA THR A 94 -5.52 14.61 -10.11
C THR A 94 -4.54 13.47 -9.91
N LEU A 95 -3.26 13.78 -9.67
CA LEU A 95 -2.22 12.78 -9.45
C LEU A 95 -2.50 11.90 -8.21
N MET A 96 -3.01 12.49 -7.13
CA MET A 96 -3.37 11.75 -5.90
C MET A 96 -4.47 10.69 -6.13
N LYS A 97 -5.27 10.79 -7.19
CA LYS A 97 -6.26 9.76 -7.53
C LYS A 97 -5.60 8.41 -7.84
N ILE A 98 -4.32 8.39 -8.22
CA ILE A 98 -3.56 7.14 -8.40
C ILE A 98 -3.48 6.36 -7.08
N THR A 99 -3.26 7.04 -5.95
CA THR A 99 -3.17 6.41 -4.63
C THR A 99 -4.51 5.79 -4.22
N ASP A 100 -5.60 6.49 -4.47
CA ASP A 100 -6.95 5.95 -4.24
C ASP A 100 -7.20 4.73 -5.13
N LEU A 101 -6.79 4.81 -6.40
CA LEU A 101 -6.96 3.72 -7.35
C LEU A 101 -6.16 2.47 -6.95
N ARG A 102 -4.94 2.61 -6.44
CA ARG A 102 -4.17 1.49 -5.86
C ARG A 102 -4.86 0.85 -4.67
N SER A 103 -5.47 1.66 -3.81
CA SER A 103 -6.21 1.16 -2.65
C SER A 103 -7.44 0.36 -3.07
N ILE A 104 -8.12 0.80 -4.14
CA ILE A 104 -9.26 0.09 -4.73
C ILE A 104 -8.80 -1.19 -5.44
N SER A 105 -7.68 -1.15 -6.18
CA SER A 105 -7.18 -2.32 -6.91
C SER A 105 -6.73 -3.45 -5.98
N ALA A 106 -6.13 -3.13 -4.83
CA ALA A 106 -5.78 -4.13 -3.81
C ALA A 106 -7.03 -4.88 -3.31
N LYS A 107 -8.09 -4.15 -2.94
CA LYS A 107 -9.38 -4.75 -2.58
C LYS A 107 -10.06 -5.47 -3.75
N GLY A 108 -9.79 -5.02 -4.97
CA GLY A 108 -10.22 -5.69 -6.20
C GLY A 108 -9.60 -7.07 -6.35
N ALA A 109 -8.30 -7.21 -6.10
CA ALA A 109 -7.61 -8.50 -6.12
C ALA A 109 -8.20 -9.48 -5.10
N GLU A 110 -8.42 -9.04 -3.85
CA GLU A 110 -9.12 -9.83 -2.83
C GLU A 110 -10.54 -10.24 -3.28
N ARG A 111 -11.25 -9.34 -3.96
CA ARG A 111 -12.60 -9.63 -4.47
C ARG A 111 -12.57 -10.69 -5.56
N VAL A 112 -11.57 -10.72 -6.42
CA VAL A 112 -11.43 -11.74 -7.48
C VAL A 112 -11.33 -13.14 -6.87
N ILE A 113 -10.54 -13.29 -5.81
CA ILE A 113 -10.36 -14.56 -5.09
C ILE A 113 -11.69 -15.03 -4.49
N SER A 114 -12.38 -14.15 -3.75
CA SER A 114 -13.69 -14.49 -3.16
C SER A 114 -14.76 -14.77 -4.21
N LEU A 115 -14.79 -14.01 -5.30
CA LEU A 115 -15.74 -14.20 -6.39
C LEU A 115 -15.56 -15.56 -7.08
N LYS A 116 -14.31 -16.02 -7.23
CA LYS A 116 -13.99 -17.36 -7.76
C LYS A 116 -14.62 -18.49 -6.93
N MET A 117 -14.79 -18.28 -5.62
CA MET A 117 -15.44 -19.25 -4.73
C MET A 117 -16.98 -19.18 -4.78
N GLU A 118 -17.54 -18.04 -5.19
CA GLU A 118 -18.99 -17.80 -5.23
C GLU A 118 -19.64 -18.22 -6.55
N ILE A 119 -18.92 -18.13 -7.68
CA ILE A 119 -19.48 -18.43 -9.00
C ILE A 119 -19.48 -19.94 -9.29
N PRO A 120 -20.60 -20.52 -9.74
CA PRO A 120 -20.60 -21.87 -10.30
C PRO A 120 -19.89 -21.85 -11.66
N GLY A 121 -18.62 -22.24 -11.69
CA GLY A 121 -17.82 -22.32 -12.92
C GLY A 121 -16.40 -21.80 -12.74
N SER A 122 -15.65 -21.76 -13.84
CA SER A 122 -14.30 -21.20 -13.86
C SER A 122 -14.34 -19.72 -14.23
N MET A 123 -13.48 -18.92 -13.59
CA MET A 123 -13.15 -17.56 -14.02
C MET A 123 -12.74 -17.56 -15.51
N PRO A 124 -13.16 -16.57 -16.32
CA PRO A 124 -12.63 -16.43 -17.67
C PRO A 124 -11.10 -16.34 -17.68
N PRO A 125 -10.41 -17.01 -18.63
CA PRO A 125 -8.96 -17.24 -18.55
C PRO A 125 -8.15 -15.95 -18.55
N LEU A 126 -8.53 -14.95 -19.34
CA LEU A 126 -7.82 -13.66 -19.37
C LEU A 126 -7.99 -12.88 -18.06
N ILE A 127 -9.18 -12.92 -17.45
CA ILE A 127 -9.42 -12.28 -16.15
C ILE A 127 -8.57 -12.96 -15.08
N GLN A 128 -8.51 -14.29 -15.14
CA GLN A 128 -7.70 -15.10 -14.27
C GLN A 128 -6.22 -14.74 -14.38
N GLU A 129 -5.65 -14.78 -15.59
CA GLU A 129 -4.25 -14.46 -15.86
C GLU A 129 -3.87 -13.03 -15.43
N MET A 130 -4.74 -12.05 -15.72
CA MET A 130 -4.46 -10.65 -15.40
C MET A 130 -4.55 -10.32 -13.91
N LEU A 131 -5.32 -11.09 -13.12
CA LEU A 131 -5.63 -10.75 -11.72
C LEU A 131 -5.01 -11.73 -10.69
N GLU A 132 -4.70 -12.97 -11.06
CA GLU A 132 -4.08 -13.97 -10.16
C GLU A 132 -2.56 -13.85 -10.05
N ASN A 133 -1.89 -13.17 -11.00
CA ASN A 133 -0.44 -12.93 -10.94
C ASN A 133 0.00 -11.97 -9.83
N SER A 134 -0.93 -11.49 -8.98
CA SER A 134 -0.59 -10.73 -7.78
C SER A 134 -0.26 -11.61 -6.56
N GLU A 135 -0.40 -12.94 -6.67
CA GLU A 135 -0.18 -13.93 -5.60
C GLU A 135 1.30 -14.34 -5.43
N GLY A 136 2.20 -13.35 -5.32
CA GLY A 136 3.61 -13.57 -4.97
C GLY A 136 3.95 -13.39 -3.48
N GLN A 137 2.98 -13.06 -2.63
CA GLN A 137 3.26 -12.65 -1.26
C GLN A 137 2.26 -13.24 -0.27
N ASP A 138 2.53 -14.47 0.15
CA ASP A 138 2.35 -14.93 1.53
C ASP A 138 3.12 -16.24 1.74
N GLY A 139 4.23 -16.18 2.49
CA GLY A 139 4.91 -17.39 2.93
C GLY A 139 6.42 -17.28 3.17
N GLN A 140 6.84 -16.49 4.17
CA GLN A 140 7.93 -16.83 5.12
C GLN A 140 8.28 -15.61 5.97
N ASN A 141 7.44 -15.28 6.96
CA ASN A 141 7.99 -14.68 8.17
C ASN A 141 7.06 -14.93 9.38
N SER A 142 7.02 -16.18 9.84
CA SER A 142 6.65 -16.52 11.22
C SER A 142 7.14 -17.93 11.51
N GLU A 143 7.82 -18.05 12.65
CA GLU A 143 8.29 -19.28 13.33
C GLU A 143 9.58 -19.94 12.83
N ARG A 144 10.70 -19.55 13.46
CA ARG A 144 11.61 -20.52 14.10
C ARG A 144 12.24 -19.90 15.34
N SER A 145 11.61 -20.18 16.46
CA SER A 145 12.16 -20.09 17.81
C SER A 145 13.33 -21.09 17.99
N ASN A 146 14.33 -20.62 18.73
CA ASN A 146 15.44 -21.32 19.40
C ASN A 146 15.50 -22.86 19.29
N THR A 147 16.58 -23.36 18.71
CA THR A 147 17.27 -24.57 19.18
C THR A 147 18.73 -24.54 18.76
N ASP A 148 19.62 -24.15 19.67
CA ASP A 148 21.00 -24.64 19.67
C ASP A 148 21.16 -25.55 20.89
N LYS A 149 21.33 -26.85 20.62
CA LYS A 149 21.78 -27.88 21.55
C LYS A 149 23.17 -28.32 21.11
N ASN A 150 24.15 -28.28 22.02
CA ASN A 150 25.17 -29.32 22.26
C ASN A 150 26.32 -28.74 23.12
N ASN A 151 26.97 -29.44 24.04
CA ASN A 151 26.77 -30.73 24.70
C ASN A 151 27.80 -30.81 25.87
N SER A 152 27.39 -31.43 26.99
CA SER A 152 28.18 -32.21 27.98
C SER A 152 29.47 -31.67 28.64
N SER A 153 29.43 -31.56 29.98
CA SER A 153 30.10 -32.48 30.94
C SER A 153 30.74 -31.78 32.17
N SER A 154 30.16 -32.09 33.34
CA SER A 154 30.72 -32.19 34.70
C SER A 154 32.19 -31.84 34.99
N THR A 155 32.46 -30.96 35.98
CA THR A 155 32.96 -31.30 37.34
C THR A 155 33.35 -30.07 38.20
N LYS A 156 32.92 -30.11 39.48
CA LYS A 156 33.49 -29.56 40.75
C LYS A 156 34.47 -28.37 40.75
N THR A 157 34.17 -27.33 41.58
CA THR A 157 35.07 -26.83 42.66
C THR A 157 34.37 -25.90 43.66
N LYS A 158 35.01 -25.69 44.83
CA LYS A 158 34.52 -25.32 46.18
C LYS A 158 34.82 -23.82 46.54
N PRO A 159 34.63 -23.29 47.78
CA PRO A 159 33.99 -22.00 48.06
C PRO A 159 34.89 -20.93 48.75
N SER A 160 34.37 -19.73 49.02
CA SER A 160 34.87 -18.85 50.11
C SER A 160 33.79 -17.88 50.63
N ALA A 161 33.80 -17.66 51.94
CA ALA A 161 32.79 -17.02 52.78
C ALA A 161 33.20 -15.56 53.18
N PRO A 162 32.64 -14.88 54.21
CA PRO A 162 31.77 -13.70 54.01
C PRO A 162 32.11 -12.46 54.92
N PHE A 163 31.21 -11.46 54.96
CA PHE A 163 31.06 -10.30 55.91
C PHE A 163 31.96 -9.04 55.67
N PRO A 164 31.60 -7.83 56.20
CA PRO A 164 30.28 -7.25 56.56
C PRO A 164 30.04 -5.74 56.24
N GLU A 165 28.81 -5.28 56.48
CA GLU A 165 28.37 -3.88 56.72
C GLU A 165 28.99 -3.26 58.00
N PRO A 166 28.99 -1.91 58.13
CA PRO A 166 28.07 -1.30 59.10
C PRO A 166 27.48 0.07 58.70
N THR A 167 26.41 0.41 59.40
CA THR A 167 25.60 1.64 59.36
C THR A 167 26.11 2.78 60.27
N ASP A 168 25.80 3.99 59.83
CA ASP A 168 25.25 5.15 60.57
C ASP A 168 26.10 6.31 61.13
N ASP A 169 25.56 7.49 60.80
CA ASP A 169 25.32 8.70 61.61
C ASP A 169 26.23 9.96 61.58
N SER A 170 25.50 11.09 61.48
CA SER A 170 25.76 12.47 61.97
C SER A 170 26.74 13.44 61.26
N GLY A 171 26.18 14.58 60.80
CA GLY A 171 26.68 15.90 61.24
C GLY A 171 27.09 16.97 60.20
N ALA A 172 26.26 18.01 60.06
CA ALA A 172 26.60 19.45 60.05
C ALA A 172 27.26 20.19 58.84
N THR A 173 26.48 21.14 58.30
CA THR A 173 26.75 22.58 58.07
C THR A 173 27.51 23.13 56.84
N SER A 174 26.87 24.14 56.25
CA SER A 174 27.36 25.45 55.74
C SER A 174 27.69 25.66 54.24
N SER A 175 26.78 26.42 53.60
CA SER A 175 26.98 27.74 52.96
C SER A 175 27.94 27.90 51.76
N ASN A 176 27.40 28.37 50.61
CA ASN A 176 27.66 29.73 50.08
C ASN A 176 26.97 30.03 48.72
N GLU A 177 26.25 31.17 48.69
CA GLU A 177 26.02 32.15 47.58
C GLU A 177 27.34 32.51 46.85
N GLU A 178 27.46 33.08 45.65
CA GLU A 178 26.72 33.93 44.67
C GLU A 178 27.66 33.99 43.42
N PRO A 179 27.49 34.84 42.39
CA PRO A 179 26.32 35.54 41.87
C PRO A 179 25.91 35.12 40.44
#